data_AF-A0AA42DPT4-F1
#
_entry.id   AF-A0AA42DPT4-F1
#
_cell.length_a   1.000
_cell.length_b   1.000
_cell.length_c   1.000
_cell.angle_alpha   90.00
_cell.angle_beta   90.00
_cell.angle_gamma   90.00
#
_symmetry.space_group_name_H-M   'P 1'
#
loop_
_entity.id
_entity.type
_entity.pdbx_description
1 polymer ?
#
loop_
_entity_poly.entity_id
_entity_poly.type
_entity_poly.pdbx_seq_one_letter_code
_entity_poly.pdbx_strand_id
1 'polypeptide(L)'
;MKTFQQKVCLALGTMMMLAAIPTYAGASCGGNGWNCYKKGMSYMQQGQYAKAVEELKYAATKLPDQAAVHSELAKAYEKVEKYQLAADHYYKQAALYKNKGENQQSYLAALRKADELNSTIEFYQVEEAPAETVQLAKYEPARGAYIGAFIGGEQKFKDSSYNWGGDLNEFEEFNEMTGKKHATFFDYGSIGTTLNQSLQQQEQDIKAAGAAVHIAYEPNRGLQEVTKEAITKYAEELRDLGVPVFLRYASEMNGKWVPWNGNPSLYIEKWKMVHDIMEQIAPNVAMVWSPSEMPLDQIDAYYPGDAYVDWVGISIYSAQFENGDITKPTDRRNPLESLDYIYNKYASRKPIMISEYAASHEAGFAPNKQDTSKFAVAKMTYFYESIKTKYPRVKCIQWYSANNYNLADKSKNRVNYSLLEGGGKGVLERYKKIIEDPYFLSNVVNGPLVEKQANLPKASKQIKGSVKATKDMTLRTWVKSYDAYISQVVYKLNGERLEVCATAPYEITVPYAKLKSGKNTLEAVVFDSKSRVAKTESITIQK
;
A
#
# COMPACT_ATOMS: atom_id res chain seq x y z
N MET A 1 9.70 -19.18 -9.29
CA MET A 1 8.69 -19.66 -10.28
C MET A 1 7.62 -20.61 -9.73
N LYS A 2 7.68 -21.11 -8.48
CA LYS A 2 6.66 -22.02 -7.92
C LYS A 2 5.57 -21.36 -7.04
N THR A 3 5.65 -20.06 -6.77
CA THR A 3 4.73 -19.34 -5.85
C THR A 3 3.60 -18.55 -6.52
N PHE A 4 3.55 -18.49 -7.85
CA PHE A 4 2.44 -17.83 -8.58
C PHE A 4 1.30 -18.79 -8.95
N GLN A 5 1.52 -20.11 -8.89
CA GLN A 5 0.49 -21.11 -9.17
C GLN A 5 -0.55 -21.25 -8.05
N GLN A 6 -0.28 -20.76 -6.83
CA GLN A 6 -1.24 -20.90 -5.71
C GLN A 6 -2.36 -19.84 -5.70
N LYS A 7 -2.19 -18.68 -6.34
CA LYS A 7 -3.28 -17.67 -6.42
C LYS A 7 -4.44 -18.10 -7.36
N VAL A 8 -4.20 -19.03 -8.30
CA VAL A 8 -5.25 -19.56 -9.20
C VAL A 8 -5.98 -20.77 -8.58
N CYS A 9 -5.37 -21.47 -7.60
CA CYS A 9 -5.99 -22.65 -6.98
C CYS A 9 -6.68 -22.38 -5.62
N LEU A 10 -6.54 -21.21 -5.01
CA LEU A 10 -7.17 -20.89 -3.71
C LEU A 10 -8.45 -20.03 -3.80
N ALA A 11 -9.02 -19.85 -5.00
CA ALA A 11 -10.37 -19.29 -5.19
C ALA A 11 -11.47 -20.37 -5.26
N LEU A 12 -11.14 -21.63 -4.93
CA LEU A 12 -12.10 -22.73 -4.78
C LEU A 12 -12.22 -23.10 -3.31
N GLY A 13 -12.69 -22.16 -2.48
CA GLY A 13 -13.31 -22.54 -1.22
C GLY A 13 -14.59 -23.30 -1.54
N THR A 14 -14.58 -24.62 -1.42
CA THR A 14 -15.76 -25.48 -1.49
C THR A 14 -16.70 -25.15 -0.34
N MET A 15 -17.52 -24.12 -0.53
CA MET A 15 -18.81 -24.04 0.12
C MET A 15 -19.73 -24.95 -0.69
N MET A 16 -19.84 -26.23 -0.29
CA MET A 16 -20.98 -27.06 -0.68
C MET A 16 -22.23 -26.46 -0.02
N MET A 17 -22.73 -25.37 -0.59
CA MET A 17 -24.18 -25.22 -0.62
C MET A 17 -24.66 -26.24 -1.63
N LEU A 18 -25.49 -27.18 -1.17
CA LEU A 18 -26.48 -27.83 -2.03
C LEU A 18 -27.38 -26.72 -2.58
N ALA A 19 -26.89 -26.01 -3.60
CA ALA A 19 -27.73 -25.21 -4.45
C ALA A 19 -28.62 -26.21 -5.17
N ALA A 20 -29.91 -26.25 -4.79
CA ALA A 20 -30.92 -26.80 -5.66
C ALA A 20 -30.66 -26.23 -7.06
N ILE A 21 -30.36 -27.09 -8.02
CA ILE A 21 -30.21 -26.69 -9.42
C ILE A 21 -31.53 -26.01 -9.76
N PRO A 22 -31.58 -24.69 -9.97
CA PRO A 22 -32.82 -24.08 -10.40
C PRO A 22 -33.10 -24.70 -11.75
N THR A 23 -34.21 -25.43 -11.86
CA THR A 23 -34.82 -25.75 -13.15
C THR A 23 -35.05 -24.40 -13.83
N TYR A 24 -34.12 -24.02 -14.70
CA TYR A 24 -34.19 -22.78 -15.45
C TYR A 24 -35.45 -22.84 -16.31
N ALA A 25 -36.44 -21.99 -16.01
CA ALA A 25 -37.41 -21.59 -17.02
C ALA A 25 -36.58 -21.09 -18.21
N GLY A 26 -36.78 -21.68 -19.39
CA GLY A 26 -35.90 -21.51 -20.55
C GLY A 26 -35.58 -20.04 -20.83
N ALA A 27 -34.31 -19.72 -21.06
CA ALA A 27 -33.89 -18.35 -21.35
C ALA A 27 -34.68 -17.79 -22.54
N SER A 28 -35.11 -16.53 -22.44
CA SER A 28 -36.08 -15.93 -23.38
C SER A 28 -35.51 -15.70 -24.79
N CYS A 29 -34.23 -16.04 -24.99
CA CYS A 29 -33.46 -16.09 -26.24
C CYS A 29 -33.58 -17.42 -27.02
N GLY A 30 -34.35 -18.40 -26.54
CA GLY A 30 -34.51 -19.69 -27.22
C GLY A 30 -33.34 -20.68 -27.01
N GLY A 31 -32.51 -20.48 -25.98
CA GLY A 31 -31.51 -21.47 -25.52
C GLY A 31 -30.17 -21.52 -26.27
N ASN A 32 -29.97 -20.75 -27.35
CA ASN A 32 -28.68 -20.63 -28.03
C ASN A 32 -27.78 -19.57 -27.36
N GLY A 33 -26.55 -19.93 -26.97
CA GLY A 33 -25.64 -19.04 -26.23
C GLY A 33 -25.37 -17.68 -26.88
N TRP A 34 -25.21 -17.63 -28.20
CA TRP A 34 -24.96 -16.36 -28.92
C TRP A 34 -26.24 -15.51 -29.04
N ASN A 35 -27.41 -16.14 -29.15
CA ASN A 35 -28.69 -15.41 -29.12
C ASN A 35 -28.90 -14.75 -27.75
N CYS A 36 -28.63 -15.48 -26.66
CA CYS A 36 -28.74 -14.93 -25.31
C CYS A 36 -27.71 -13.84 -25.06
N TYR A 37 -26.49 -13.98 -25.58
CA TYR A 37 -25.49 -12.91 -25.56
C TYR A 37 -26.01 -11.64 -26.26
N LYS A 38 -26.48 -11.74 -27.51
CA LYS A 38 -27.03 -10.60 -28.26
C LYS A 38 -28.23 -9.96 -27.56
N LYS A 39 -29.13 -10.78 -27.02
CA LYS A 39 -30.30 -10.29 -26.28
C LYS A 39 -29.90 -9.57 -24.99
N GLY A 40 -28.96 -10.14 -24.24
CA GLY A 40 -28.37 -9.51 -23.07
C GLY A 40 -27.72 -8.16 -23.38
N MET A 41 -26.96 -8.08 -24.48
CA MET A 41 -26.38 -6.82 -24.96
C MET A 41 -27.45 -5.79 -25.36
N SER A 42 -28.56 -6.21 -25.98
CA SER A 42 -29.69 -5.32 -26.26
C SER A 42 -30.32 -4.78 -24.97
N TYR A 43 -30.51 -5.64 -23.95
CA TYR A 43 -30.98 -5.18 -22.63
C TYR A 43 -29.99 -4.23 -21.95
N MET A 44 -28.68 -4.43 -22.11
CA MET A 44 -27.67 -3.48 -21.62
C MET A 44 -27.84 -2.09 -22.25
N GLN A 45 -28.03 -2.02 -23.58
CA GLN A 45 -28.24 -0.76 -24.29
C GLN A 45 -29.55 -0.06 -23.88
N GLN A 46 -30.58 -0.83 -23.54
CA GLN A 46 -31.87 -0.33 -23.05
C GLN A 46 -31.87 0.04 -21.56
N GLY A 47 -30.75 -0.12 -20.84
CA GLY A 47 -30.69 0.08 -19.39
C GLY A 47 -31.44 -0.97 -18.56
N GLN A 48 -31.88 -2.08 -19.16
CA GLN A 48 -32.61 -3.18 -18.51
C GLN A 48 -31.62 -4.19 -17.89
N TYR A 49 -30.77 -3.72 -16.96
CA TYR A 49 -29.61 -4.48 -16.48
C TYR A 49 -29.95 -5.82 -15.80
N ALA A 50 -31.07 -5.91 -15.07
CA ALA A 50 -31.49 -7.17 -14.44
C ALA A 50 -31.79 -8.25 -15.50
N LYS A 51 -32.50 -7.89 -16.57
CA LYS A 51 -32.77 -8.80 -17.70
C LYS A 51 -31.50 -9.13 -18.48
N ALA A 52 -30.60 -8.16 -18.62
CA ALA A 52 -29.29 -8.40 -19.22
C ALA A 52 -28.50 -9.46 -18.44
N VAL A 53 -28.49 -9.39 -17.11
CA VAL A 53 -27.84 -10.41 -16.25
C VAL A 53 -28.43 -11.80 -16.49
N GLU A 54 -29.76 -11.95 -16.58
CA GLU A 54 -30.39 -13.25 -16.83
C GLU A 54 -29.92 -13.87 -18.15
N GLU A 55 -29.97 -13.10 -19.24
CA GLU A 55 -29.58 -13.55 -20.57
C GLU A 55 -28.07 -13.82 -20.69
N LEU A 56 -27.24 -12.93 -20.14
CA LEU A 56 -25.77 -13.07 -20.16
C LEU A 56 -25.28 -14.19 -19.25
N LYS A 57 -25.95 -14.43 -18.11
CA LYS A 57 -25.67 -15.58 -17.24
C LYS A 57 -25.92 -16.88 -17.98
N TYR A 58 -27.04 -16.99 -18.70
CA TYR A 58 -27.31 -18.14 -19.54
C TYR A 58 -26.26 -18.28 -20.65
N ALA A 59 -25.93 -17.19 -21.35
CA ALA A 59 -24.88 -17.19 -22.39
C ALA A 59 -23.55 -17.72 -21.85
N ALA A 60 -23.14 -17.30 -20.65
CA ALA A 60 -21.90 -17.77 -20.00
C ALA A 60 -21.90 -19.28 -19.71
N THR A 61 -23.06 -19.90 -19.49
CA THR A 61 -23.15 -21.38 -19.34
C THR A 61 -22.95 -22.12 -20.67
N LYS A 62 -23.31 -21.49 -21.79
CA LYS A 62 -23.21 -22.08 -23.14
C LYS A 62 -21.89 -21.74 -23.84
N LEU A 63 -21.27 -20.63 -23.43
CA LEU A 63 -20.05 -20.07 -24.02
C LEU A 63 -18.99 -19.79 -22.93
N PRO A 64 -18.60 -20.77 -22.11
CA PRO A 64 -17.71 -20.55 -20.97
C PRO A 64 -16.29 -20.10 -21.37
N ASP A 65 -15.83 -20.44 -22.58
CA ASP A 65 -14.49 -20.09 -23.07
C ASP A 65 -14.43 -18.74 -23.81
N GLN A 66 -15.52 -17.97 -23.77
CA GLN A 66 -15.64 -16.68 -24.44
C GLN A 66 -15.42 -15.54 -23.45
N ALA A 67 -14.23 -14.93 -23.49
CA ALA A 67 -13.84 -13.84 -22.60
C ALA A 67 -14.78 -12.63 -22.70
N ALA A 68 -15.30 -12.34 -23.89
CA ALA A 68 -16.30 -11.30 -24.12
C ALA A 68 -17.60 -11.54 -23.34
N VAL A 69 -18.09 -12.79 -23.27
CA VAL A 69 -19.32 -13.12 -22.52
C VAL A 69 -19.11 -12.88 -21.02
N HIS A 70 -17.95 -13.24 -20.49
CA HIS A 70 -17.59 -12.97 -19.09
C HIS A 70 -17.45 -11.47 -18.81
N SER A 71 -16.80 -10.72 -19.70
CA SER A 71 -16.70 -9.26 -19.61
C SER A 71 -18.07 -8.59 -19.55
N GLU A 72 -18.97 -8.91 -20.49
CA GLU A 72 -20.28 -8.25 -20.55
C GLU A 72 -21.19 -8.65 -19.38
N LEU A 73 -21.14 -9.90 -18.93
CA LEU A 73 -21.83 -10.31 -17.72
C LEU A 73 -21.29 -9.61 -16.46
N ALA A 74 -19.97 -9.42 -16.36
CA ALA A 74 -19.37 -8.66 -15.26
C ALA A 74 -19.84 -7.20 -15.26
N LYS A 75 -19.85 -6.53 -16.41
CA LYS A 75 -20.39 -5.17 -16.57
C LYS A 75 -21.87 -5.10 -16.18
N ALA A 76 -22.67 -6.10 -16.56
CA ALA A 76 -24.08 -6.17 -16.16
C ALA A 76 -24.22 -6.32 -14.64
N TYR A 77 -23.39 -7.15 -13.99
CA TYR A 77 -23.34 -7.27 -12.53
C TYR A 77 -22.93 -5.98 -11.83
N GLU A 78 -21.98 -5.20 -12.38
CA GLU A 78 -21.64 -3.88 -11.84
C GLU A 78 -22.84 -2.93 -11.85
N LYS A 79 -23.64 -2.93 -12.92
CA LYS A 79 -24.83 -2.08 -13.05
C LYS A 79 -25.96 -2.43 -12.07
N VAL A 80 -26.04 -3.68 -11.62
CA VAL A 80 -26.96 -4.12 -10.56
C VAL A 80 -26.28 -4.24 -9.19
N GLU A 81 -25.10 -3.64 -9.04
CA GLU A 81 -24.32 -3.56 -7.80
C GLU A 81 -24.00 -4.93 -7.15
N LYS A 82 -23.83 -5.97 -7.98
CA LYS A 82 -23.37 -7.32 -7.58
C LYS A 82 -21.87 -7.46 -7.79
N TYR A 83 -21.08 -6.64 -7.08
CA TYR A 83 -19.65 -6.46 -7.35
C TYR A 83 -18.80 -7.72 -7.20
N GLN A 84 -19.06 -8.58 -6.20
CA GLN A 84 -18.33 -9.84 -6.07
C GLN A 84 -18.56 -10.75 -7.29
N LEU A 85 -19.80 -10.87 -7.78
CA LEU A 85 -20.09 -11.64 -8.98
C LEU A 85 -19.44 -11.03 -10.23
N ALA A 86 -19.37 -9.70 -10.31
CA ALA A 86 -18.62 -9.04 -11.37
C ALA A 86 -17.12 -9.39 -11.31
N ALA A 87 -16.51 -9.32 -10.12
CA ALA A 87 -15.11 -9.69 -9.91
C ALA A 87 -14.81 -11.13 -10.34
N ASP A 88 -15.65 -12.09 -9.93
CA ASP A 88 -15.50 -13.50 -10.28
C ASP A 88 -15.49 -13.71 -11.82
N HIS A 89 -16.29 -12.94 -12.56
CA HIS A 89 -16.33 -13.00 -14.01
C HIS A 89 -15.15 -12.27 -14.68
N TYR A 90 -14.67 -11.16 -14.13
CA TYR A 90 -13.43 -10.54 -14.59
C TYR A 90 -12.19 -11.43 -14.34
N TYR A 91 -12.13 -12.16 -13.23
CA TYR A 91 -11.06 -13.17 -13.02
C TYR A 91 -11.12 -14.29 -14.08
N LYS A 92 -12.32 -14.76 -14.45
CA LYS A 92 -12.49 -15.73 -15.56
C LYS A 92 -12.02 -15.14 -16.89
N GLN A 93 -12.37 -13.89 -17.20
CA GLN A 93 -11.88 -13.19 -18.38
C GLN A 93 -10.34 -13.12 -18.40
N ALA A 94 -9.72 -12.72 -17.28
CA ALA A 94 -8.28 -12.65 -17.16
C ALA A 94 -7.63 -14.04 -17.37
N ALA A 95 -8.18 -15.09 -16.78
CA ALA A 95 -7.70 -16.46 -16.97
C ALA A 95 -7.76 -16.89 -18.45
N LEU A 96 -8.84 -16.55 -19.16
CA LEU A 96 -8.99 -16.84 -20.58
C LEU A 96 -7.97 -16.10 -21.46
N TYR A 97 -7.71 -14.81 -21.18
CA TYR A 97 -6.66 -14.05 -21.87
C TYR A 97 -5.28 -14.66 -21.69
N LYS A 98 -4.97 -15.06 -20.45
CA LYS A 98 -3.70 -15.74 -20.14
C LYS A 98 -3.56 -17.06 -20.90
N ASN A 99 -4.63 -17.87 -20.95
CA ASN A 99 -4.60 -19.18 -21.58
C ASN A 99 -4.51 -19.10 -23.12
N LYS A 100 -5.06 -18.06 -23.73
CA LYS A 100 -5.02 -17.85 -25.19
C LYS A 100 -3.75 -17.14 -25.68
N GLY A 101 -2.81 -16.82 -24.78
CA GLY A 101 -1.61 -16.07 -25.14
C GLY A 101 -1.92 -14.65 -25.63
N GLU A 102 -3.04 -14.06 -25.21
CA GLU A 102 -3.33 -12.65 -25.51
C GLU A 102 -2.28 -11.74 -24.87
N ASN A 103 -2.22 -10.49 -25.35
CA ASN A 103 -1.22 -9.55 -24.85
C ASN A 103 -1.32 -9.38 -23.33
N GLN A 104 -0.17 -9.20 -22.68
CA GLN A 104 -0.06 -9.10 -21.23
C GLN A 104 -0.90 -7.94 -20.66
N GLN A 105 -1.11 -6.88 -21.45
CA GLN A 105 -1.87 -5.71 -21.04
C GLN A 105 -3.36 -6.01 -20.84
N SER A 106 -3.99 -6.78 -21.74
CA SER A 106 -5.40 -7.22 -21.62
C SER A 106 -5.61 -8.09 -20.39
N TYR A 107 -4.70 -9.05 -20.16
CA TYR A 107 -4.70 -9.88 -18.96
C TYR A 107 -4.63 -9.03 -17.68
N LEU A 108 -3.65 -8.12 -17.60
CA LEU A 108 -3.47 -7.27 -16.43
C LEU A 108 -4.63 -6.29 -16.24
N ALA A 109 -5.24 -5.79 -17.31
CA ALA A 109 -6.41 -4.92 -17.24
C ALA A 109 -7.63 -5.64 -16.65
N ALA A 110 -7.92 -6.85 -17.12
CA ALA A 110 -9.01 -7.67 -16.58
C ALA A 110 -8.75 -8.05 -15.12
N LEU A 111 -7.50 -8.37 -14.77
CA LEU A 111 -7.11 -8.70 -13.40
C LEU A 111 -7.30 -7.51 -12.45
N ARG A 112 -6.79 -6.31 -12.81
CA ARG A 112 -7.01 -5.08 -12.02
C ARG A 112 -8.48 -4.80 -11.81
N LYS A 113 -9.30 -4.94 -12.86
CA LYS A 113 -10.73 -4.72 -12.76
C LYS A 113 -11.44 -5.72 -11.83
N ALA A 114 -10.99 -6.98 -11.84
CA ALA A 114 -11.46 -7.98 -10.88
C ALA A 114 -11.07 -7.61 -9.44
N ASP A 115 -9.81 -7.21 -9.25
CA ASP A 115 -9.26 -6.88 -7.93
C ASP A 115 -9.93 -5.64 -7.31
N GLU A 116 -10.28 -4.63 -8.11
CA GLU A 116 -11.06 -3.43 -7.71
C GLU A 116 -12.47 -3.76 -7.19
N LEU A 117 -13.06 -4.86 -7.66
CA LEU A 117 -14.45 -5.25 -7.34
C LEU A 117 -14.55 -6.39 -6.33
N ASN A 118 -13.42 -7.04 -6.04
CA ASN A 118 -13.35 -8.18 -5.13
C ASN A 118 -13.30 -7.71 -3.67
N SER A 119 -14.11 -8.34 -2.81
CA SER A 119 -14.07 -8.14 -1.37
C SER A 119 -13.45 -9.35 -0.66
N THR A 120 -12.56 -9.11 0.29
CA THR A 120 -11.82 -10.15 1.00
C THR A 120 -11.75 -9.82 2.49
N ILE A 121 -11.96 -10.84 3.32
CA ILE A 121 -11.77 -10.77 4.77
C ILE A 121 -10.72 -11.81 5.13
N GLU A 122 -9.69 -11.39 5.84
CA GLU A 122 -8.66 -12.29 6.39
C GLU A 122 -8.59 -12.09 7.91
N PHE A 123 -8.48 -13.19 8.66
CA PHE A 123 -8.38 -13.16 10.12
C PHE A 123 -6.94 -13.32 10.57
N TYR A 124 -6.56 -12.58 11.59
CA TYR A 124 -5.24 -12.61 12.20
C TYR A 124 -5.36 -12.71 13.71
N GLN A 125 -4.55 -13.57 14.32
CA GLN A 125 -4.34 -13.56 15.77
C GLN A 125 -3.26 -12.55 16.11
N VAL A 126 -3.53 -11.68 17.08
CA VAL A 126 -2.58 -10.69 17.57
C VAL A 126 -1.97 -11.22 18.86
N GLU A 127 -0.66 -11.45 18.86
CA GLU A 127 0.03 -12.13 19.96
C GLU A 127 1.45 -11.61 20.21
N GLU A 128 1.92 -11.77 21.44
CA GLU A 128 3.34 -11.68 21.72
C GLU A 128 4.05 -12.86 21.06
N ALA A 129 5.14 -12.57 20.35
CA ALA A 129 5.93 -13.59 19.66
C ALA A 129 7.43 -13.23 19.72
N PRO A 130 8.34 -14.21 19.79
CA PRO A 130 9.77 -13.95 19.69
C PRO A 130 10.12 -13.34 18.32
N ALA A 131 11.26 -12.65 18.22
CA ALA A 131 11.77 -12.19 16.94
C ALA A 131 12.01 -13.38 16.00
N GLU A 132 11.77 -13.18 14.70
CA GLU A 132 12.14 -14.17 13.70
C GLU A 132 13.67 -14.28 13.62
N THR A 133 14.18 -15.49 13.41
CA THR A 133 15.61 -15.76 13.23
C THR A 133 16.03 -15.42 11.80
N VAL A 134 16.03 -14.13 11.47
CA VAL A 134 16.47 -13.61 10.16
C VAL A 134 17.67 -12.70 10.39
N GLN A 135 18.65 -12.77 9.50
CA GLN A 135 19.73 -11.78 9.48
C GLN A 135 19.13 -10.42 9.08
N LEU A 136 19.13 -9.49 10.03
CA LEU A 136 18.61 -8.15 9.84
C LEU A 136 19.58 -7.33 8.98
N ALA A 137 19.04 -6.55 8.04
CA ALA A 137 19.80 -5.53 7.34
C ALA A 137 20.16 -4.37 8.27
N LYS A 138 21.06 -3.49 7.83
CA LYS A 138 21.44 -2.28 8.57
C LYS A 138 20.20 -1.47 8.90
N TYR A 139 20.01 -1.15 10.18
CA TYR A 139 18.86 -0.42 10.72
C TYR A 139 17.50 -1.13 10.64
N GLU A 140 17.45 -2.42 10.29
CA GLU A 140 16.19 -3.14 10.18
C GLU A 140 15.63 -3.49 11.58
N PRO A 141 14.42 -3.05 11.96
CA PRO A 141 13.77 -3.52 13.17
C PRO A 141 13.29 -4.97 12.97
N ALA A 142 13.52 -5.82 13.97
CA ALA A 142 13.04 -7.20 13.96
C ALA A 142 11.51 -7.27 13.80
N ARG A 143 10.79 -6.34 14.45
CA ARG A 143 9.33 -6.17 14.27
C ARG A 143 8.90 -4.73 14.45
N GLY A 144 7.84 -4.34 13.76
CA GLY A 144 7.37 -2.96 13.67
C GLY A 144 7.88 -2.28 12.41
N ALA A 145 7.40 -1.06 12.18
CA ALA A 145 7.81 -0.22 11.08
C ALA A 145 8.09 1.19 11.58
N TYR A 146 9.18 1.81 11.12
CA TYR A 146 9.43 3.23 11.36
C TYR A 146 8.37 4.09 10.69
N ILE A 147 7.94 5.14 11.40
CA ILE A 147 7.22 6.26 10.79
C ILE A 147 8.20 7.37 10.48
N GLY A 148 8.03 7.98 9.31
CA GLY A 148 8.75 9.16 8.91
C GLY A 148 7.95 10.04 7.98
N ALA A 149 8.50 11.21 7.66
CA ALA A 149 7.82 12.17 6.80
C ALA A 149 8.80 13.05 6.00
N PHE A 150 8.33 13.52 4.84
CA PHE A 150 8.81 14.75 4.23
C PHE A 150 7.85 15.86 4.62
N ILE A 151 8.40 16.98 5.11
CA ILE A 151 7.62 18.12 5.60
C ILE A 151 7.98 19.44 4.89
N GLY A 152 9.00 19.46 4.02
CA GLY A 152 9.42 20.67 3.30
C GLY A 152 8.37 21.23 2.34
N GLY A 153 7.29 20.47 2.06
CA GLY A 153 6.15 20.92 1.28
C GLY A 153 4.98 21.47 2.10
N GLU A 154 5.11 21.53 3.43
CA GLU A 154 4.08 22.08 4.32
C GLU A 154 4.09 23.61 4.27
N GLN A 155 2.92 24.22 4.00
CA GLN A 155 2.80 25.67 3.92
C GLN A 155 3.19 26.37 5.23
N LYS A 156 3.02 25.68 6.37
CA LYS A 156 3.40 26.19 7.69
C LYS A 156 4.89 26.48 7.81
N PHE A 157 5.75 25.70 7.15
CA PHE A 157 7.20 25.82 7.25
C PHE A 157 7.83 26.62 6.10
N LYS A 158 7.03 27.03 5.10
CA LYS A 158 7.48 27.66 3.83
C LYS A 158 8.17 29.02 3.97
N ASP A 159 7.70 29.90 4.86
CA ASP A 159 8.11 31.32 4.89
C ASP A 159 8.98 31.69 6.09
N SER A 160 9.53 30.69 6.78
CA SER A 160 10.04 30.96 8.12
C SER A 160 11.53 31.31 8.13
N SER A 161 11.88 32.16 9.08
CA SER A 161 13.21 32.38 9.66
C SER A 161 13.98 31.10 10.06
N TYR A 162 13.44 29.90 9.80
CA TYR A 162 14.08 28.59 9.93
C TYR A 162 15.28 28.40 9.01
N ASN A 163 15.28 29.00 7.82
CA ASN A 163 16.42 28.89 6.88
C ASN A 163 17.63 29.76 7.29
N TRP A 164 17.51 30.62 8.31
CA TRP A 164 18.53 31.61 8.71
C TRP A 164 18.55 31.89 10.22
N GLY A 165 18.63 30.85 11.06
CA GLY A 165 19.01 30.99 12.49
C GLY A 165 17.87 31.37 13.46
N GLY A 166 16.68 30.79 13.31
CA GLY A 166 15.59 30.90 14.30
C GLY A 166 15.64 29.82 15.39
N ASP A 167 14.91 30.04 16.50
CA ASP A 167 14.92 29.20 17.73
C ASP A 167 14.01 27.93 17.67
N LEU A 168 13.30 27.69 16.56
CA LEU A 168 12.31 26.61 16.47
C LEU A 168 12.81 25.50 15.53
N ASN A 169 12.52 24.23 15.87
CA ASN A 169 12.86 23.04 15.08
C ASN A 169 11.56 22.44 14.48
N GLU A 170 11.46 22.37 13.15
CA GLU A 170 10.21 22.09 12.43
C GLU A 170 9.85 20.62 12.56
N PHE A 171 10.87 19.78 12.74
CA PHE A 171 10.73 18.36 12.98
C PHE A 171 10.15 18.10 14.37
N GLU A 172 10.56 18.87 15.38
CA GLU A 172 9.98 18.80 16.72
C GLU A 172 8.54 19.31 16.73
N GLU A 173 8.27 20.46 16.11
CA GLU A 173 6.91 21.00 16.00
C GLU A 173 5.99 20.04 15.23
N PHE A 174 6.47 19.43 14.14
CA PHE A 174 5.72 18.40 13.42
C PHE A 174 5.43 17.18 14.30
N ASN A 175 6.40 16.73 15.11
CA ASN A 175 6.20 15.64 16.07
C ASN A 175 5.15 15.99 17.14
N GLU A 176 5.12 17.23 17.63
CA GLU A 176 4.08 17.70 18.56
C GLU A 176 2.70 17.71 17.89
N MET A 177 2.58 18.26 16.68
CA MET A 177 1.32 18.34 15.94
C MET A 177 0.77 16.95 15.59
N THR A 178 1.65 16.01 15.28
CA THR A 178 1.32 14.61 14.99
C THR A 178 1.27 13.73 16.23
N GLY A 179 1.53 14.28 17.43
CA GLY A 179 1.44 13.58 18.70
C GLY A 179 2.42 12.42 18.90
N LYS A 180 3.43 12.27 18.03
CA LYS A 180 4.43 11.21 18.12
C LYS A 180 5.72 11.60 17.42
N LYS A 181 6.85 11.25 18.04
CA LYS A 181 8.18 11.36 17.44
C LYS A 181 8.29 10.47 16.20
N HIS A 182 8.68 11.05 15.07
CA HIS A 182 9.03 10.33 13.85
C HIS A 182 10.46 9.79 13.94
N ALA A 183 10.66 8.55 13.48
CA ALA A 183 11.98 7.92 13.48
C ALA A 183 12.89 8.49 12.40
N THR A 184 12.33 9.00 11.31
CA THR A 184 13.07 9.53 10.18
C THR A 184 12.38 10.73 9.58
N PHE A 185 13.14 11.70 9.08
CA PHE A 185 12.64 12.70 8.14
C PHE A 185 13.44 12.63 6.85
N PHE A 186 12.82 12.98 5.73
CA PHE A 186 13.51 12.97 4.45
C PHE A 186 13.45 14.29 3.70
N ASP A 187 14.51 14.54 2.92
CA ASP A 187 14.58 15.64 1.95
C ASP A 187 15.32 15.20 0.67
N TYR A 188 15.26 16.04 -0.36
CA TYR A 188 15.87 15.87 -1.67
C TYR A 188 17.21 16.59 -1.74
N GLY A 189 18.27 15.83 -2.04
CA GLY A 189 19.60 16.36 -2.31
C GLY A 189 19.98 16.18 -3.78
N SER A 190 20.71 17.13 -4.36
CA SER A 190 21.24 16.99 -5.73
C SER A 190 22.72 16.57 -5.73
N ILE A 191 23.13 15.78 -6.72
CA ILE A 191 24.54 15.38 -6.83
C ILE A 191 25.39 16.56 -7.29
N GLY A 192 26.62 16.63 -6.77
CA GLY A 192 27.58 17.68 -7.13
C GLY A 192 27.29 19.06 -6.53
N THR A 193 26.17 19.23 -5.83
CA THR A 193 26.06 20.28 -4.82
C THR A 193 26.74 19.75 -3.56
N THR A 194 27.70 20.49 -3.02
CA THR A 194 28.13 20.29 -1.62
C THR A 194 26.90 20.31 -0.73
N LEU A 195 26.94 19.66 0.45
CA LEU A 195 26.00 20.01 1.52
C LEU A 195 26.18 21.51 1.81
N ASN A 196 25.47 22.36 1.06
CA ASN A 196 25.40 23.78 1.32
C ASN A 196 24.92 23.93 2.76
N GLN A 197 25.28 25.04 3.40
CA GLN A 197 24.87 25.34 4.78
C GLN A 197 23.37 25.10 5.03
N SER A 198 22.51 25.21 4.01
CA SER A 198 21.08 24.90 4.08
C SER A 198 20.74 23.44 4.40
N LEU A 199 21.43 22.45 3.80
CA LEU A 199 21.18 21.04 4.10
C LEU A 199 21.89 20.61 5.39
N GLN A 200 23.08 21.16 5.69
CA GLN A 200 23.77 20.87 6.95
C GLN A 200 22.95 21.30 8.17
N GLN A 201 22.34 22.49 8.13
CA GLN A 201 21.49 22.96 9.23
C GLN A 201 20.26 22.06 9.40
N GLN A 202 19.59 21.72 8.30
CA GLN A 202 18.42 20.86 8.35
C GLN A 202 18.75 19.44 8.85
N GLU A 203 19.85 18.85 8.41
CA GLU A 203 20.33 17.55 8.91
C GLU A 203 20.71 17.62 10.40
N GLN A 204 21.27 18.76 10.85
CA GLN A 204 21.49 19.03 12.27
C GLN A 204 20.18 19.18 13.05
N ASP A 205 19.15 19.78 12.47
CA ASP A 205 17.83 19.94 13.09
C ASP A 205 17.10 18.58 13.18
N ILE A 206 17.20 17.74 12.14
CA ILE A 206 16.70 16.34 12.18
C ILE A 206 17.41 15.58 13.31
N LYS A 207 18.73 15.76 13.43
CA LYS A 207 19.53 15.18 14.51
C LYS A 207 19.11 15.71 15.88
N ALA A 208 18.84 17.00 16.02
CA ALA A 208 18.36 17.62 17.26
C ALA A 208 16.99 17.05 17.67
N ALA A 209 16.10 16.82 16.70
CA ALA A 209 14.83 16.12 16.89
C ALA A 209 15.01 14.61 17.22
N GLY A 210 16.25 14.11 17.20
CA GLY A 210 16.62 12.73 17.51
C GLY A 210 16.16 11.72 16.46
N ALA A 211 15.95 12.17 15.23
CA ALA A 211 15.55 11.32 14.10
C ALA A 211 16.77 10.91 13.25
N ALA A 212 16.61 9.84 12.49
CA ALA A 212 17.55 9.50 11.43
C ALA A 212 17.26 10.31 10.17
N VAL A 213 18.29 10.55 9.37
CA VAL A 213 18.19 11.29 8.12
C VAL A 213 17.89 10.32 6.98
N HIS A 214 16.89 10.62 6.15
CA HIS A 214 16.68 9.94 4.87
C HIS A 214 16.92 10.94 3.74
N ILE A 215 17.76 10.60 2.77
CA ILE A 215 18.11 11.52 1.69
C ILE A 215 17.73 10.90 0.35
N ALA A 216 16.86 11.59 -0.39
CA ALA A 216 16.61 11.31 -1.79
C ALA A 216 17.68 11.99 -2.63
N TYR A 217 18.75 11.26 -2.99
CA TYR A 217 19.93 11.84 -3.62
C TYR A 217 19.89 11.69 -5.14
N GLU A 218 19.66 12.80 -5.83
CA GLU A 218 19.22 12.84 -7.22
C GLU A 218 20.30 13.35 -8.19
N PRO A 219 20.71 12.54 -9.19
CA PRO A 219 21.56 13.01 -10.28
C PRO A 219 20.76 13.84 -11.29
N ASN A 220 20.32 15.04 -10.89
CA ASN A 220 19.46 15.91 -11.67
C ASN A 220 20.06 16.38 -13.01
N ARG A 221 21.39 16.28 -13.21
CA ARG A 221 22.05 16.50 -14.52
C ARG A 221 22.42 15.20 -15.23
N GLY A 222 21.90 14.07 -14.76
CA GLY A 222 22.09 12.73 -15.31
C GLY A 222 23.26 11.97 -14.67
N LEU A 223 23.34 10.66 -14.93
CA LEU A 223 24.28 9.74 -14.28
C LEU A 223 25.78 10.07 -14.47
N GLN A 224 26.12 10.97 -15.40
CA GLN A 224 27.51 11.35 -15.65
C GLN A 224 28.11 12.23 -14.55
N GLU A 225 27.28 12.95 -13.78
CA GLU A 225 27.77 13.75 -12.65
C GLU A 225 28.12 12.92 -11.41
N VAL A 226 27.78 11.62 -11.44
CA VAL A 226 28.09 10.67 -10.37
C VAL A 226 29.55 10.24 -10.54
N THR A 227 30.46 11.05 -9.99
CA THR A 227 31.90 10.77 -9.99
C THR A 227 32.36 10.27 -8.62
N LYS A 228 33.48 9.55 -8.60
CA LYS A 228 34.06 9.04 -7.36
C LYS A 228 34.37 10.17 -6.38
N GLU A 229 34.89 11.29 -6.87
CA GLU A 229 35.27 12.45 -6.07
C GLU A 229 34.06 13.09 -5.39
N ALA A 230 32.98 13.34 -6.14
CA ALA A 230 31.75 13.92 -5.62
C ALA A 230 31.13 13.03 -4.54
N ILE A 231 31.07 11.72 -4.79
CA ILE A 231 30.48 10.76 -3.85
C ILE A 231 31.37 10.52 -2.62
N THR A 232 32.70 10.55 -2.78
CA THR A 232 33.66 10.43 -1.65
C THR A 232 33.47 11.58 -0.68
N LYS A 233 33.43 12.82 -1.19
CA LYS A 233 33.21 14.01 -0.35
C LYS A 233 31.87 13.93 0.38
N TYR A 234 30.82 13.55 -0.33
CA TYR A 234 29.50 13.43 0.28
C TYR A 234 29.44 12.32 1.34
N ALA A 235 30.11 11.19 1.12
CA ALA A 235 30.21 10.13 2.12
C ALA A 235 30.93 10.59 3.41
N GLU A 236 31.99 11.40 3.30
CA GLU A 236 32.66 12.00 4.46
C GLU A 236 31.70 12.90 5.25
N GLU A 237 30.93 13.74 4.56
CA GLU A 237 29.94 14.60 5.19
C GLU A 237 28.85 13.77 5.91
N LEU A 238 28.32 12.72 5.28
CA LEU A 238 27.32 11.83 5.89
C LEU A 238 27.85 11.03 7.07
N ARG A 239 29.13 10.63 7.05
CA ARG A 239 29.81 9.99 8.19
C ARG A 239 29.82 10.94 9.39
N ASP A 240 30.15 12.20 9.16
CA ASP A 240 30.37 13.19 10.21
C ASP A 240 29.07 13.71 10.85
N LEU A 241 27.90 13.47 10.23
CA LEU A 241 26.59 13.73 10.84
C LEU A 241 26.39 12.96 12.16
N GLY A 242 26.97 11.77 12.29
CA GLY A 242 26.90 10.98 13.53
C GLY A 242 25.48 10.51 13.89
N VAL A 243 24.61 10.34 12.90
CA VAL A 243 23.27 9.74 13.03
C VAL A 243 23.08 8.64 11.98
N PRO A 244 22.09 7.73 12.16
CA PRO A 244 21.70 6.82 11.10
C PRO A 244 21.25 7.57 9.86
N VAL A 245 21.70 7.12 8.68
CA VAL A 245 21.32 7.70 7.39
C VAL A 245 20.73 6.62 6.48
N PHE A 246 19.61 6.91 5.85
CA PHE A 246 19.05 6.13 4.74
C PHE A 246 19.28 6.89 3.44
N LEU A 247 20.20 6.42 2.61
CA LEU A 247 20.51 7.06 1.33
C LEU A 247 19.71 6.40 0.21
N ARG A 248 18.71 7.11 -0.30
CA ARG A 248 17.91 6.74 -1.46
C ARG A 248 18.48 7.41 -2.70
N TYR A 249 19.53 6.80 -3.25
CA TYR A 249 20.21 7.29 -4.45
C TYR A 249 19.39 6.99 -5.71
N ALA A 250 19.21 8.01 -6.56
CA ALA A 250 18.63 7.91 -7.91
C ALA A 250 17.37 7.01 -7.96
N SER A 251 16.38 7.32 -7.11
CA SER A 251 15.10 6.58 -7.05
C SER A 251 14.25 6.76 -8.30
N GLU A 252 13.21 5.93 -8.44
CA GLU A 252 12.24 5.97 -9.53
C GLU A 252 12.84 5.83 -10.92
N MET A 253 14.03 5.24 -10.99
CA MET A 253 14.82 5.00 -12.19
C MET A 253 14.07 4.22 -13.28
N ASN A 254 12.97 3.53 -12.95
CA ASN A 254 12.10 2.85 -13.90
C ASN A 254 11.18 3.79 -14.71
N GLY A 255 11.00 5.04 -14.28
CA GLY A 255 10.14 6.03 -14.94
C GLY A 255 10.88 6.99 -15.88
N LYS A 256 10.24 7.42 -16.97
CA LYS A 256 10.85 8.34 -17.97
C LYS A 256 10.93 9.81 -17.51
N TRP A 257 10.43 10.12 -16.32
CA TRP A 257 10.39 11.48 -15.77
C TRP A 257 11.70 11.90 -15.08
N VAL A 258 12.64 10.98 -14.89
CA VAL A 258 13.94 11.27 -14.27
C VAL A 258 15.08 11.19 -15.30
N PRO A 259 16.12 12.05 -15.22
CA PRO A 259 17.22 12.08 -16.18
C PRO A 259 18.19 10.89 -16.08
N TRP A 260 18.04 10.04 -15.07
CA TRP A 260 18.80 8.79 -14.90
C TRP A 260 18.07 7.53 -15.41
N ASN A 261 16.94 7.68 -16.11
CA ASN A 261 16.27 6.59 -16.82
C ASN A 261 16.89 6.35 -18.22
N GLY A 262 16.77 5.12 -18.72
CA GLY A 262 17.09 4.73 -20.09
C GLY A 262 18.38 3.92 -20.26
N ASN A 263 19.27 3.92 -19.27
CA ASN A 263 20.52 3.14 -19.30
C ASN A 263 20.72 2.34 -17.99
N PRO A 264 20.08 1.17 -17.86
CA PRO A 264 20.17 0.35 -16.65
C PRO A 264 21.60 -0.12 -16.33
N SER A 265 22.42 -0.40 -17.34
CA SER A 265 23.81 -0.82 -17.13
C SER A 265 24.65 0.29 -16.48
N LEU A 266 24.57 1.52 -16.98
CA LEU A 266 25.25 2.67 -16.37
C LEU A 266 24.69 2.97 -14.97
N TYR A 267 23.38 2.84 -14.79
CA TYR A 267 22.77 2.99 -13.47
C TYR A 267 23.37 2.00 -12.46
N ILE A 268 23.46 0.72 -12.82
CA ILE A 268 24.03 -0.32 -11.95
C ILE A 268 25.52 -0.07 -11.68
N GLU A 269 26.29 0.36 -12.68
CA GLU A 269 27.71 0.74 -12.50
C GLU A 269 27.84 1.86 -11.45
N LYS A 270 27.09 2.95 -11.61
CA LYS A 270 27.12 4.08 -10.68
C LYS A 270 26.59 3.72 -9.30
N TRP A 271 25.55 2.89 -9.23
CA TRP A 271 25.02 2.38 -7.96
C TRP A 271 26.10 1.66 -7.16
N LYS A 272 26.83 0.72 -7.79
CA LYS A 272 27.88 -0.05 -7.11
C LYS A 272 29.01 0.86 -6.64
N MET A 273 29.43 1.82 -7.46
CA MET A 273 30.40 2.83 -7.05
C MET A 273 29.95 3.60 -5.80
N VAL A 274 28.70 4.06 -5.77
CA VAL A 274 28.14 4.78 -4.62
C VAL A 274 28.10 3.89 -3.38
N HIS A 275 27.60 2.66 -3.52
CA HIS A 275 27.55 1.69 -2.44
C HIS A 275 28.93 1.43 -1.84
N ASP A 276 29.93 1.11 -2.67
CA ASP A 276 31.26 0.74 -2.20
C ASP A 276 31.96 1.89 -1.46
N ILE A 277 31.76 3.13 -1.93
CA ILE A 277 32.25 4.33 -1.24
C ILE A 277 31.55 4.51 0.11
N MET A 278 30.21 4.37 0.15
CA MET A 278 29.45 4.51 1.40
C MET A 278 29.82 3.42 2.41
N GLU A 279 29.97 2.17 1.98
CA GLU A 279 30.39 1.08 2.85
C GLU A 279 31.79 1.31 3.43
N GLN A 280 32.72 1.86 2.64
CA GLN A 280 34.09 2.14 3.07
C GLN A 280 34.20 3.39 3.97
N ILE A 281 33.48 4.47 3.67
CA ILE A 281 33.69 5.79 4.28
C ILE A 281 32.61 6.14 5.30
N ALA A 282 31.36 5.76 5.03
CA ALA A 282 30.18 6.15 5.80
C ALA A 282 29.38 4.91 6.25
N PRO A 283 29.94 4.05 7.13
CA PRO A 283 29.27 2.80 7.52
C PRO A 283 27.93 3.03 8.24
N ASN A 284 27.65 4.26 8.69
CA ASN A 284 26.35 4.70 9.21
C ASN A 284 25.27 4.92 8.14
N VAL A 285 25.58 4.80 6.85
CA VAL A 285 24.63 4.92 5.74
C VAL A 285 24.08 3.55 5.35
N ALA A 286 22.76 3.42 5.27
CA ALA A 286 22.05 2.29 4.65
C ALA A 286 21.59 2.67 3.24
N MET A 287 21.91 1.82 2.26
CA MET A 287 21.58 2.04 0.84
C MET A 287 20.16 1.57 0.53
N VAL A 288 19.31 2.49 0.04
CA VAL A 288 17.89 2.26 -0.26
C VAL A 288 17.62 2.28 -1.78
N TRP A 289 17.44 1.11 -2.39
CA TRP A 289 17.08 1.00 -3.81
C TRP A 289 15.57 1.10 -3.99
N SER A 290 15.07 2.20 -4.54
CA SER A 290 13.64 2.53 -4.55
C SER A 290 13.11 2.84 -5.95
N PRO A 291 12.51 1.87 -6.66
CA PRO A 291 11.72 2.14 -7.87
C PRO A 291 10.40 2.88 -7.55
N SER A 292 9.79 3.44 -8.59
CA SER A 292 8.39 3.89 -8.56
C SER A 292 7.45 2.69 -8.77
N GLU A 293 6.20 2.79 -8.32
CA GLU A 293 5.18 1.75 -8.51
C GLU A 293 4.93 1.37 -9.97
N MET A 294 5.22 2.26 -10.92
CA MET A 294 5.09 2.03 -12.35
C MET A 294 6.24 2.71 -13.10
N PRO A 295 6.61 2.23 -14.30
CA PRO A 295 6.21 0.98 -14.94
C PRO A 295 6.89 -0.26 -14.31
N LEU A 296 6.12 -1.33 -14.07
CA LEU A 296 6.60 -2.55 -13.40
C LEU A 296 7.61 -3.37 -14.21
N ASP A 297 7.46 -3.43 -15.53
CA ASP A 297 8.30 -4.22 -16.44
C ASP A 297 9.73 -3.68 -16.57
N GLN A 298 9.97 -2.45 -16.13
CA GLN A 298 11.28 -1.80 -16.17
C GLN A 298 12.05 -1.95 -14.85
N ILE A 299 11.39 -2.30 -13.74
CA ILE A 299 11.99 -2.30 -12.40
C ILE A 299 13.23 -3.21 -12.33
N ASP A 300 13.12 -4.42 -12.84
CA ASP A 300 14.14 -5.45 -12.69
C ASP A 300 15.46 -5.14 -13.38
N ALA A 301 15.41 -4.38 -14.48
CA ALA A 301 16.59 -4.04 -15.26
C ALA A 301 17.59 -3.17 -14.47
N TYR A 302 17.13 -2.45 -13.45
CA TYR A 302 17.93 -1.52 -12.65
C TYR A 302 18.41 -2.10 -11.31
N TYR A 303 18.09 -3.37 -11.00
CA TYR A 303 18.46 -3.95 -9.70
C TYR A 303 19.97 -4.28 -9.65
N PRO A 304 20.75 -3.68 -8.74
CA PRO A 304 22.22 -3.79 -8.72
C PRO A 304 22.74 -5.09 -8.09
N GLY A 305 21.84 -5.87 -7.46
CA GLY A 305 22.16 -7.12 -6.78
C GLY A 305 22.09 -7.01 -5.26
N ASP A 306 21.90 -8.16 -4.60
CA ASP A 306 21.68 -8.23 -3.14
C ASP A 306 22.82 -7.71 -2.28
N ALA A 307 24.05 -7.81 -2.78
CA ALA A 307 25.24 -7.35 -2.06
C ALA A 307 25.34 -5.82 -1.98
N TYR A 308 24.58 -5.07 -2.79
CA TYR A 308 24.70 -3.62 -2.92
C TYR A 308 23.47 -2.85 -2.39
N VAL A 309 22.54 -3.54 -1.72
CA VAL A 309 21.25 -2.99 -1.29
C VAL A 309 20.98 -3.40 0.16
N ASP A 310 20.81 -2.44 1.05
CA ASP A 310 20.34 -2.71 2.41
C ASP A 310 18.81 -2.79 2.45
N TRP A 311 18.13 -1.87 1.78
CA TRP A 311 16.67 -1.74 1.77
C TRP A 311 16.11 -1.65 0.35
N VAL A 312 14.96 -2.28 0.12
CA VAL A 312 14.20 -2.09 -1.12
C VAL A 312 13.05 -1.11 -0.84
N GLY A 313 13.07 0.03 -1.51
CA GLY A 313 12.06 1.07 -1.45
C GLY A 313 10.93 0.89 -2.47
N ILE A 314 9.87 1.68 -2.31
CA ILE A 314 8.86 1.95 -3.33
C ILE A 314 8.14 3.28 -3.03
N SER A 315 7.91 4.11 -4.06
CA SER A 315 7.02 5.28 -3.98
C SER A 315 5.61 4.91 -4.40
N ILE A 316 4.60 5.27 -3.60
CA ILE A 316 3.18 4.95 -3.84
C ILE A 316 2.33 6.18 -3.53
N TYR A 317 1.46 6.61 -4.46
CA TYR A 317 0.62 7.79 -4.24
C TYR A 317 -0.87 7.48 -4.49
N SER A 318 -1.72 7.91 -3.57
CA SER A 318 -3.17 7.79 -3.70
C SER A 318 -3.78 9.16 -3.99
N ALA A 319 -4.14 9.43 -5.25
CA ALA A 319 -4.92 10.61 -5.63
C ALA A 319 -6.34 10.18 -6.01
N GLN A 320 -7.38 10.87 -5.53
CA GLN A 320 -8.77 10.46 -5.81
C GLN A 320 -9.13 10.55 -7.30
N PHE A 321 -8.47 11.42 -8.06
CA PHE A 321 -8.73 11.60 -9.48
C PHE A 321 -7.51 11.31 -10.33
N GLU A 322 -7.68 10.47 -11.36
CA GLU A 322 -6.62 10.15 -12.30
C GLU A 322 -6.11 11.40 -13.01
N ASN A 323 -4.84 11.75 -12.80
CA ASN A 323 -4.21 12.95 -13.33
C ASN A 323 -4.99 14.25 -13.05
N GLY A 324 -5.77 14.30 -11.95
CA GLY A 324 -6.59 15.46 -11.60
C GLY A 324 -7.91 15.59 -12.37
N ASP A 325 -8.25 14.63 -13.24
CA ASP A 325 -9.52 14.61 -13.96
C ASP A 325 -10.65 14.12 -13.04
N ILE A 326 -11.48 15.06 -12.58
CA ILE A 326 -12.57 14.80 -11.64
C ILE A 326 -13.63 13.80 -12.16
N THR A 327 -13.63 13.53 -13.46
CA THR A 327 -14.53 12.54 -14.08
C THR A 327 -14.00 11.10 -13.96
N LYS A 328 -12.77 10.92 -13.48
CA LYS A 328 -12.07 9.62 -13.35
C LYS A 328 -11.69 9.33 -11.89
N PRO A 329 -12.67 9.05 -11.01
CA PRO A 329 -12.41 8.69 -9.63
C PRO A 329 -11.66 7.36 -9.51
N THR A 330 -10.81 7.25 -8.49
CA THR A 330 -9.94 6.10 -8.24
C THR A 330 -10.23 5.43 -6.89
N ASP A 331 -11.39 5.70 -6.28
CA ASP A 331 -11.80 5.21 -4.97
C ASP A 331 -11.58 3.71 -4.77
N ARG A 332 -11.72 2.90 -5.82
CA ARG A 332 -11.55 1.44 -5.77
C ARG A 332 -10.11 0.96 -5.95
N ARG A 333 -9.17 1.81 -6.39
CA ARG A 333 -7.77 1.42 -6.59
C ARG A 333 -7.13 1.10 -5.25
N ASN A 334 -6.51 -0.06 -5.16
CA ASN A 334 -5.86 -0.52 -3.95
C ASN A 334 -4.37 -0.12 -3.97
N PRO A 335 -3.90 0.77 -3.07
CA PRO A 335 -2.50 1.20 -3.07
C PRO A 335 -1.50 0.07 -2.77
N LEU A 336 -1.96 -1.07 -2.24
CA LEU A 336 -1.11 -2.22 -1.93
C LEU A 336 -0.87 -3.11 -3.17
N GLU A 337 -1.62 -2.95 -4.25
CA GLU A 337 -1.36 -3.69 -5.49
C GLU A 337 0.02 -3.33 -6.07
N SER A 338 0.37 -2.05 -5.99
CA SER A 338 1.71 -1.54 -6.30
C SER A 338 2.81 -2.17 -5.43
N LEU A 339 2.51 -2.40 -4.14
CA LEU A 339 3.44 -3.02 -3.19
C LEU A 339 3.63 -4.52 -3.44
N ASP A 340 2.60 -5.21 -3.93
CA ASP A 340 2.57 -6.67 -4.06
C ASP A 340 3.75 -7.21 -4.89
N TYR A 341 4.14 -6.51 -5.96
CA TYR A 341 5.28 -6.91 -6.79
C TYR A 341 6.60 -6.84 -6.03
N ILE A 342 6.91 -5.69 -5.42
CA ILE A 342 8.13 -5.47 -4.66
C ILE A 342 8.20 -6.41 -3.46
N TYR A 343 7.10 -6.51 -2.70
CA TYR A 343 7.04 -7.33 -1.51
C TYR A 343 7.27 -8.80 -1.84
N ASN A 344 6.53 -9.38 -2.78
CA ASN A 344 6.66 -10.81 -3.11
C ASN A 344 8.03 -11.17 -3.68
N LYS A 345 8.73 -10.20 -4.29
CA LYS A 345 10.03 -10.44 -4.92
C LYS A 345 11.21 -10.26 -3.96
N TYR A 346 11.16 -9.25 -3.09
CA TYR A 346 12.32 -8.81 -2.31
C TYR A 346 12.18 -9.04 -0.79
N ALA A 347 10.96 -9.10 -0.25
CA ALA A 347 10.72 -9.07 1.19
C ALA A 347 11.29 -10.27 1.98
N SER A 348 11.52 -11.40 1.31
CA SER A 348 12.14 -12.58 1.95
C SER A 348 13.61 -12.40 2.27
N ARG A 349 14.26 -11.39 1.70
CA ARG A 349 15.72 -11.20 1.76
C ARG A 349 16.16 -9.76 2.05
N LYS A 350 15.27 -8.78 1.88
CA LYS A 350 15.49 -7.37 2.21
C LYS A 350 14.28 -6.78 2.94
N PRO A 351 14.46 -5.86 3.90
CA PRO A 351 13.36 -5.07 4.43
C PRO A 351 12.83 -4.13 3.35
N ILE A 352 11.52 -3.86 3.41
CA ILE A 352 10.84 -2.96 2.48
C ILE A 352 10.63 -1.60 3.15
N MET A 353 10.96 -0.53 2.44
CA MET A 353 10.64 0.85 2.79
C MET A 353 9.54 1.35 1.83
N ILE A 354 8.50 1.97 2.36
CA ILE A 354 7.63 2.82 1.55
C ILE A 354 8.29 4.19 1.56
N SER A 355 9.08 4.46 0.53
CA SER A 355 9.99 5.60 0.47
C SER A 355 9.26 6.91 0.32
N GLU A 356 8.07 6.89 -0.27
CA GLU A 356 7.12 8.00 -0.31
C GLU A 356 5.70 7.42 -0.34
N TYR A 357 4.83 7.90 0.56
CA TYR A 357 3.41 7.61 0.55
C TYR A 357 2.57 8.82 0.89
N ALA A 358 1.49 9.06 0.15
CA ALA A 358 0.49 10.03 0.54
C ALA A 358 -0.89 9.70 -0.03
N ALA A 359 -1.92 10.27 0.59
CA ALA A 359 -3.29 10.22 0.08
C ALA A 359 -3.92 11.62 0.04
N SER A 360 -4.50 12.00 -1.10
CA SER A 360 -4.94 13.38 -1.35
C SER A 360 -6.17 13.71 -0.51
N HIS A 361 -6.15 14.85 0.19
CA HIS A 361 -7.31 15.40 0.89
C HIS A 361 -7.94 16.59 0.14
N GLU A 362 -7.29 17.05 -0.92
CA GLU A 362 -7.85 17.93 -1.95
C GLU A 362 -7.30 17.46 -3.31
N ALA A 363 -8.15 17.41 -4.35
CA ALA A 363 -7.71 16.96 -5.67
C ALA A 363 -8.51 17.64 -6.80
N GLY A 364 -7.92 17.69 -7.99
CA GLY A 364 -8.48 18.34 -9.18
C GLY A 364 -7.71 19.60 -9.56
N PHE A 365 -7.91 20.11 -10.77
CA PHE A 365 -7.28 21.34 -11.24
C PHE A 365 -7.99 22.58 -10.73
N ALA A 366 -7.23 23.62 -10.37
CA ALA A 366 -7.79 24.91 -10.01
C ALA A 366 -8.56 25.54 -11.19
N PRO A 367 -9.69 26.25 -10.95
CA PRO A 367 -10.32 26.50 -9.64
C PRO A 367 -11.22 25.36 -9.14
N ASN A 368 -11.46 24.31 -9.93
CA ASN A 368 -12.47 23.25 -9.67
C ASN A 368 -11.97 22.10 -8.78
N LYS A 369 -11.15 22.41 -7.77
CA LYS A 369 -10.65 21.41 -6.81
C LYS A 369 -11.81 20.85 -5.97
N GLN A 370 -11.70 19.61 -5.54
CA GLN A 370 -12.67 18.94 -4.67
C GLN A 370 -12.03 18.62 -3.31
N ASP A 371 -12.85 18.66 -2.25
CA ASP A 371 -12.47 18.04 -0.99
C ASP A 371 -12.50 16.52 -1.13
N THR A 372 -11.35 15.90 -0.83
CA THR A 372 -11.14 14.46 -0.95
C THR A 372 -10.69 13.85 0.39
N SER A 373 -10.94 14.53 1.51
CA SER A 373 -10.47 14.12 2.84
C SER A 373 -10.99 12.76 3.29
N LYS A 374 -12.23 12.42 2.93
CA LYS A 374 -12.78 11.07 3.18
C LYS A 374 -11.95 9.98 2.47
N PHE A 375 -11.51 10.26 1.25
CA PHE A 375 -10.62 9.38 0.48
C PHE A 375 -9.25 9.27 1.15
N ALA A 376 -8.63 10.39 1.57
CA ALA A 376 -7.36 10.38 2.30
C ALA A 376 -7.41 9.51 3.57
N VAL A 377 -8.43 9.73 4.41
CA VAL A 377 -8.67 8.97 5.65
C VAL A 377 -8.81 7.48 5.36
N ALA A 378 -9.59 7.11 4.34
CA ALA A 378 -9.81 5.72 3.96
C ALA A 378 -8.51 5.06 3.45
N LYS A 379 -7.78 5.70 2.53
CA LYS A 379 -6.55 5.15 1.93
C LYS A 379 -5.43 5.01 2.94
N MET A 380 -5.19 6.04 3.75
CA MET A 380 -4.18 6.01 4.81
C MET A 380 -4.49 4.91 5.84
N THR A 381 -5.74 4.84 6.30
CA THR A 381 -6.18 3.79 7.22
C THR A 381 -5.90 2.41 6.63
N TYR A 382 -6.37 2.17 5.41
CA TYR A 382 -6.22 0.89 4.78
C TYR A 382 -4.74 0.53 4.55
N PHE A 383 -3.91 1.48 4.14
CA PHE A 383 -2.49 1.24 3.87
C PHE A 383 -1.69 0.90 5.15
N TYR A 384 -1.79 1.73 6.19
CA TYR A 384 -1.06 1.52 7.45
C TYR A 384 -1.51 0.25 8.18
N GLU A 385 -2.81 -0.02 8.25
CA GLU A 385 -3.33 -1.24 8.88
C GLU A 385 -2.92 -2.51 8.12
N SER A 386 -2.80 -2.41 6.79
CA SER A 386 -2.30 -3.50 5.96
C SER A 386 -0.83 -3.78 6.20
N ILE A 387 -0.01 -2.76 6.39
CA ILE A 387 1.42 -2.93 6.69
C ILE A 387 1.61 -3.65 8.02
N LYS A 388 0.89 -3.21 9.06
CA LYS A 388 0.90 -3.83 10.39
C LYS A 388 0.42 -5.29 10.42
N THR A 389 -0.42 -5.68 9.45
CA THR A 389 -1.13 -6.96 9.48
C THR A 389 -0.61 -7.96 8.44
N LYS A 390 -0.54 -7.55 7.17
CA LYS A 390 -0.30 -8.41 6.01
C LYS A 390 1.12 -8.30 5.45
N TYR A 391 1.80 -7.17 5.68
CA TYR A 391 3.13 -6.91 5.13
C TYR A 391 4.19 -6.64 6.22
N PRO A 392 4.44 -7.59 7.16
CA PRO A 392 5.35 -7.40 8.30
C PRO A 392 6.83 -7.16 7.93
N ARG A 393 7.20 -7.38 6.66
CA ARG A 393 8.53 -7.05 6.12
C ARG A 393 8.63 -5.62 5.57
N VAL A 394 7.52 -4.86 5.57
CA VAL A 394 7.58 -3.40 5.45
C VAL A 394 7.98 -2.85 6.81
N LYS A 395 9.11 -2.16 6.84
CA LYS A 395 9.80 -1.75 8.06
C LYS A 395 9.98 -0.23 8.18
N CYS A 396 9.55 0.54 7.19
CA CYS A 396 9.56 2.00 7.22
C CYS A 396 8.48 2.54 6.28
N ILE A 397 7.78 3.59 6.69
CA ILE A 397 6.81 4.34 5.87
C ILE A 397 7.14 5.82 5.99
N GLN A 398 7.31 6.48 4.85
CA GLN A 398 7.55 7.91 4.76
C GLN A 398 6.31 8.61 4.22
N TRP A 399 5.61 9.39 5.06
CA TRP A 399 4.52 10.23 4.56
C TRP A 399 5.08 11.41 3.75
N TYR A 400 4.57 11.64 2.54
CA TYR A 400 4.89 12.82 1.74
C TYR A 400 3.90 13.95 2.07
N SER A 401 4.29 14.84 3.00
CA SER A 401 3.45 15.94 3.48
C SER A 401 3.72 17.19 2.66
N ALA A 402 2.90 17.43 1.65
CA ALA A 402 3.08 18.59 0.78
C ALA A 402 1.78 19.09 0.16
N ASN A 403 1.68 20.41 0.04
CA ASN A 403 0.67 21.04 -0.79
C ASN A 403 1.20 21.23 -2.21
N ASN A 404 0.95 20.26 -3.08
CA ASN A 404 1.47 20.29 -4.46
C ASN A 404 0.91 21.43 -5.30
N TYR A 405 -0.15 22.11 -4.85
CA TYR A 405 -0.62 23.31 -5.55
C TYR A 405 0.36 24.49 -5.42
N ASN A 406 1.17 24.49 -4.36
CA ASN A 406 2.11 25.55 -4.04
C ASN A 406 3.53 25.29 -4.55
N LEU A 407 3.77 24.12 -5.16
CA LEU A 407 5.07 23.78 -5.73
C LEU A 407 5.35 24.54 -7.03
N ALA A 408 6.64 24.68 -7.34
CA ALA A 408 7.11 25.32 -8.57
C ALA A 408 6.71 24.50 -9.81
N ASP A 409 6.77 23.17 -9.73
CA ASP A 409 6.35 22.27 -10.79
C ASP A 409 4.82 22.25 -10.94
N LYS A 410 4.32 23.04 -11.89
CA LYS A 410 2.89 23.16 -12.17
C LYS A 410 2.26 21.89 -12.72
N SER A 411 3.03 20.92 -13.21
CA SER A 411 2.46 19.63 -13.63
C SER A 411 1.87 18.87 -12.43
N LYS A 412 2.39 19.09 -11.22
CA LYS A 412 1.95 18.48 -9.95
C LYS A 412 0.78 19.22 -9.28
N ASN A 413 0.35 20.37 -9.83
CA ASN A 413 -0.67 21.29 -9.29
C ASN A 413 -2.11 20.73 -9.39
N ARG A 414 -2.35 19.57 -8.78
CA ARG A 414 -3.61 18.81 -8.89
C ARG A 414 -4.04 18.07 -7.63
N VAL A 415 -3.22 18.11 -6.57
CA VAL A 415 -3.44 17.38 -5.32
C VAL A 415 -2.84 18.13 -4.13
N ASN A 416 -3.45 17.99 -2.95
CA ASN A 416 -2.88 18.39 -1.67
C ASN A 416 -2.76 17.15 -0.76
N TYR A 417 -1.54 16.90 -0.29
CA TYR A 417 -1.15 15.76 0.55
C TYR A 417 -0.73 16.18 1.96
N SER A 418 -0.78 17.47 2.28
CA SER A 418 -0.39 18.00 3.59
C SER A 418 -1.20 17.34 4.72
N LEU A 419 -0.50 16.78 5.70
CA LEU A 419 -1.13 16.31 6.94
C LEU A 419 -1.66 17.48 7.74
N LEU A 420 -0.90 18.58 7.83
CA LEU A 420 -1.25 19.72 8.70
C LEU A 420 -2.46 20.49 8.17
N GLU A 421 -2.50 20.80 6.87
CA GLU A 421 -3.66 21.42 6.22
C GLU A 421 -4.88 20.47 6.19
N GLY A 422 -4.64 19.16 6.23
CA GLY A 422 -5.68 18.13 6.38
C GLY A 422 -6.29 18.04 7.79
N GLY A 423 -5.74 18.73 8.80
CA GLY A 423 -6.18 18.62 10.20
C GLY A 423 -7.64 19.00 10.44
N GLY A 424 -8.08 20.14 9.89
CA GLY A 424 -9.48 20.58 9.97
C GLY A 424 -10.47 19.69 9.22
N LYS A 425 -9.98 18.67 8.50
CA LYS A 425 -10.76 17.72 7.70
C LYS A 425 -10.66 16.28 8.21
N GLY A 426 -10.07 16.08 9.39
CA GLY A 426 -9.93 14.77 10.07
C GLY A 426 -8.78 13.90 9.57
N VAL A 427 -7.95 14.38 8.63
CA VAL A 427 -6.82 13.61 8.09
C VAL A 427 -5.70 13.49 9.14
N LEU A 428 -5.26 14.61 9.72
CA LEU A 428 -4.23 14.60 10.77
C LEU A 428 -4.67 13.76 11.97
N GLU A 429 -5.92 13.91 12.41
CA GLU A 429 -6.41 13.17 13.58
C GLU A 429 -6.47 11.66 13.33
N ARG A 430 -6.77 11.25 12.09
CA ARG A 430 -6.68 9.84 11.74
C ARG A 430 -5.23 9.37 11.72
N TYR A 431 -4.31 10.14 11.16
CA TYR A 431 -2.88 9.82 11.15
C TYR A 431 -2.36 9.60 12.57
N LYS A 432 -2.62 10.56 13.48
CA LYS A 432 -2.32 10.48 14.92
C LYS A 432 -2.81 9.17 15.53
N LYS A 433 -4.09 8.86 15.33
CA LYS A 433 -4.70 7.64 15.87
C LYS A 433 -4.05 6.35 15.37
N ILE A 434 -3.63 6.33 14.11
CA ILE A 434 -2.96 5.16 13.52
C ILE A 434 -1.57 5.00 14.12
N ILE A 435 -0.78 6.08 14.13
CA ILE A 435 0.62 6.00 14.54
C ILE A 435 0.80 5.85 16.05
N GLU A 436 -0.22 6.11 16.88
CA GLU A 436 -0.22 5.79 18.31
C GLU A 436 0.10 4.31 18.60
N ASP A 437 -0.24 3.40 17.68
CA ASP A 437 0.04 1.96 17.83
C ASP A 437 1.55 1.71 18.01
N PRO A 438 1.98 0.94 19.05
CA PRO A 438 3.38 0.61 19.29
C PRO A 438 4.08 -0.12 18.14
N TYR A 439 3.33 -0.69 17.19
CA TYR A 439 3.90 -1.23 15.95
C TYR A 439 4.66 -0.18 15.13
N PHE A 440 4.21 1.08 15.19
CA PHE A 440 4.86 2.19 14.53
C PHE A 440 5.95 2.77 15.43
N LEU A 441 7.21 2.62 15.02
CA LEU A 441 8.38 2.89 15.83
C LEU A 441 8.87 4.34 15.64
N SER A 442 9.27 4.97 16.75
CA SER A 442 9.77 6.35 16.79
C SER A 442 11.29 6.48 16.79
N ASN A 443 12.03 5.36 16.89
CA ASN A 443 13.49 5.37 16.93
C ASN A 443 14.05 4.28 16.04
N VAL A 444 15.10 4.61 15.29
CA VAL A 444 15.87 3.65 14.50
C VAL A 444 16.71 2.78 15.42
N VAL A 445 16.79 1.49 15.12
CA VAL A 445 17.48 0.45 15.92
C VAL A 445 18.32 -0.44 15.02
N ASN A 446 19.20 -1.26 15.61
CA ASN A 446 20.00 -2.28 14.94
C ASN A 446 21.01 -1.73 13.90
N GLY A 447 21.93 -0.86 14.32
CA GLY A 447 23.02 -0.38 13.46
C GLY A 447 24.20 0.22 14.24
N PRO A 448 25.23 0.74 13.56
CA PRO A 448 26.49 1.12 14.19
C PRO A 448 26.38 2.26 15.21
N LEU A 449 25.36 3.11 15.08
CA LEU A 449 25.15 4.30 15.93
C LEU A 449 23.93 4.18 16.86
N VAL A 450 23.21 3.06 16.83
CA VAL A 450 21.96 2.89 17.57
C VAL A 450 21.87 1.51 18.21
N GLU A 451 21.18 1.44 19.33
CA GLU A 451 21.03 0.21 20.08
C GLU A 451 20.23 -0.86 19.34
N LYS A 452 20.36 -2.10 19.81
CA LYS A 452 19.52 -3.19 19.33
C LYS A 452 18.07 -2.96 19.75
N GLN A 453 17.14 -3.50 18.96
CA GLN A 453 15.72 -3.44 19.33
C GLN A 453 15.46 -4.21 20.64
N ALA A 454 15.09 -3.49 21.70
CA ALA A 454 14.75 -4.10 22.99
C ALA A 454 13.30 -4.61 23.04
N ASN A 455 12.35 -3.80 22.58
CA ASN A 455 10.92 -4.10 22.67
C ASN A 455 10.36 -4.50 21.30
N LEU A 456 9.69 -5.64 21.25
CA LEU A 456 9.01 -6.13 20.06
C LEU A 456 7.52 -5.82 20.17
N PRO A 457 6.93 -5.12 19.18
CA PRO A 457 5.48 -5.01 19.08
C PRO A 457 4.80 -6.38 18.98
N LYS A 458 3.47 -6.44 19.16
CA LYS A 458 2.71 -7.67 18.93
C LYS A 458 2.79 -8.09 17.45
N ALA A 459 2.87 -9.39 17.22
CA ALA A 459 2.82 -9.98 15.89
C ALA A 459 1.37 -10.19 15.43
N SER A 460 1.17 -10.17 14.12
CA SER A 460 -0.09 -10.53 13.47
C SER A 460 0.09 -11.86 12.74
N LYS A 461 -0.53 -12.94 13.23
CA LYS A 461 -0.43 -14.27 12.62
C LYS A 461 -1.72 -14.61 11.87
N GLN A 462 -1.63 -14.80 10.56
CA GLN A 462 -2.80 -15.14 9.74
C GLN A 462 -3.41 -16.49 10.16
N ILE A 463 -4.73 -16.52 10.31
CA ILE A 463 -5.51 -17.71 10.63
C ILE A 463 -6.06 -18.31 9.34
N LYS A 464 -5.65 -19.54 9.02
CA LYS A 464 -6.13 -20.28 7.85
C LYS A 464 -7.24 -21.25 8.26
N GLY A 465 -8.47 -20.74 8.28
CA GLY A 465 -9.69 -21.51 8.54
C GLY A 465 -9.94 -21.86 10.01
N SER A 466 -8.92 -22.23 10.79
CA SER A 466 -9.10 -22.53 12.22
C SER A 466 -7.93 -22.11 13.12
N VAL A 467 -8.23 -21.87 14.40
CA VAL A 467 -7.27 -21.51 15.44
C VAL A 467 -7.65 -22.18 16.77
N LYS A 468 -6.66 -22.47 17.63
CA LYS A 468 -6.90 -23.02 18.97
C LYS A 468 -6.86 -21.91 20.01
N ALA A 469 -7.89 -21.84 20.85
CA ALA A 469 -7.93 -20.96 22.01
C ALA A 469 -7.51 -21.75 23.26
N THR A 470 -6.69 -21.13 24.11
CA THR A 470 -6.37 -21.65 25.46
C THR A 470 -6.60 -20.59 26.54
N LYS A 471 -6.88 -19.37 26.12
CA LYS A 471 -7.11 -18.15 26.90
C LYS A 471 -7.82 -17.15 25.99
N ASP A 472 -8.13 -15.97 26.52
CA ASP A 472 -8.68 -14.87 25.74
C ASP A 472 -7.77 -14.56 24.54
N MET A 473 -8.38 -14.33 23.38
CA MET A 473 -7.66 -14.11 22.12
C MET A 473 -8.00 -12.75 21.54
N THR A 474 -6.99 -11.96 21.21
CA THR A 474 -7.17 -10.76 20.38
C THR A 474 -7.08 -11.16 18.91
N LEU A 475 -8.13 -10.84 18.15
CA LEU A 475 -8.22 -11.13 16.73
C LEU A 475 -8.41 -9.82 15.97
N ARG A 476 -7.71 -9.69 14.84
CA ARG A 476 -7.84 -8.60 13.89
C ARG A 476 -8.38 -9.13 12.57
N THR A 477 -9.28 -8.39 11.93
CA THR A 477 -9.60 -8.64 10.52
C THR A 477 -8.96 -7.61 9.61
N TRP A 478 -8.33 -8.11 8.56
CA TRP A 478 -7.95 -7.31 7.41
C TRP A 478 -9.06 -7.39 6.37
N VAL A 479 -9.52 -6.24 5.89
CA VAL A 479 -10.67 -6.16 4.99
C VAL A 479 -10.30 -5.37 3.74
N LYS A 480 -10.41 -6.01 2.58
CA LYS A 480 -10.50 -5.36 1.27
C LYS A 480 -11.95 -5.38 0.82
N SER A 481 -12.45 -4.28 0.26
CA SER A 481 -13.83 -4.17 -0.22
C SER A 481 -13.88 -3.40 -1.54
N TYR A 482 -14.87 -3.71 -2.39
CA TYR A 482 -15.20 -2.93 -3.59
C TYR A 482 -15.59 -1.47 -3.26
N ASP A 483 -15.98 -1.23 -2.02
CA ASP A 483 -16.24 0.08 -1.46
C ASP A 483 -15.14 0.40 -0.44
N ALA A 484 -14.34 1.43 -0.74
CA ALA A 484 -13.25 1.87 0.12
C ALA A 484 -13.74 2.42 1.47
N TYR A 485 -15.03 2.72 1.60
CA TYR A 485 -15.64 3.34 2.77
C TYR A 485 -16.46 2.31 3.56
N ILE A 486 -15.77 1.40 4.24
CA ILE A 486 -16.39 0.41 5.12
C ILE A 486 -17.08 1.14 6.29
N SER A 487 -18.37 0.87 6.50
CA SER A 487 -19.15 1.50 7.58
C SER A 487 -18.93 0.81 8.92
N GLN A 488 -18.87 -0.53 8.92
CA GLN A 488 -18.65 -1.33 10.12
C GLN A 488 -18.30 -2.78 9.78
N VAL A 489 -17.68 -3.46 10.75
CA VAL A 489 -17.54 -4.91 10.81
C VAL A 489 -18.31 -5.42 12.03
N VAL A 490 -19.27 -6.31 11.81
CA VAL A 490 -20.05 -6.95 12.87
C VAL A 490 -19.51 -8.36 13.10
N TYR A 491 -19.12 -8.64 14.33
CA TYR A 491 -18.63 -9.96 14.73
C TYR A 491 -19.72 -10.77 15.42
N LYS A 492 -19.83 -12.05 15.07
CA LYS A 492 -20.74 -12.99 15.73
C LYS A 492 -19.99 -14.25 16.16
N LEU A 493 -20.19 -14.67 17.40
CA LEU A 493 -19.69 -15.92 17.94
C LEU A 493 -20.85 -16.92 18.05
N ASN A 494 -20.76 -18.05 17.33
CA ASN A 494 -21.80 -19.08 17.28
C ASN A 494 -23.19 -18.53 16.89
N GLY A 495 -23.22 -17.53 16.00
CA GLY A 495 -24.45 -16.86 15.54
C GLY A 495 -24.91 -15.68 16.41
N GLU A 496 -24.40 -15.55 17.63
CA GLU A 496 -24.72 -14.45 18.54
C GLU A 496 -23.77 -13.26 18.33
N ARG A 497 -24.30 -12.03 18.34
CA ARG A 497 -23.48 -10.82 18.18
C ARG A 497 -22.47 -10.70 19.32
N LEU A 498 -21.20 -10.59 18.98
CA LEU A 498 -20.10 -10.39 19.92
C LEU A 498 -19.75 -8.91 20.04
N GLU A 499 -19.46 -8.24 18.92
CA GLU A 499 -18.95 -6.86 18.90
C GLU A 499 -19.18 -6.19 17.54
N VAL A 500 -19.08 -4.85 17.47
CA VAL A 500 -19.11 -4.07 16.23
C VAL A 500 -17.98 -3.06 16.22
N CYS A 501 -17.19 -3.07 15.16
CA CYS A 501 -16.09 -2.13 14.95
C CYS A 501 -16.42 -1.22 13.78
N ALA A 502 -16.58 0.08 14.01
CA ALA A 502 -16.86 1.06 12.96
C ALA A 502 -15.60 1.53 12.22
N THR A 503 -14.44 1.48 12.88
CA THR A 503 -13.17 2.01 12.35
C THR A 503 -12.06 0.99 12.53
N ALA A 504 -11.15 0.90 11.56
CA ALA A 504 -9.99 0.03 11.67
C ALA A 504 -8.96 0.54 12.71
N PRO A 505 -8.10 -0.31 13.30
CA PRO A 505 -8.02 -1.76 13.11
C PRO A 505 -9.30 -2.46 13.60
N TYR A 506 -9.88 -3.31 12.75
CA TYR A 506 -11.06 -4.09 13.14
C TYR A 506 -10.62 -5.23 14.07
N GLU A 507 -10.36 -4.88 15.33
CA GLU A 507 -9.88 -5.77 16.37
C GLU A 507 -10.95 -6.05 17.42
N ILE A 508 -11.00 -7.30 17.86
CA ILE A 508 -11.89 -7.76 18.94
C ILE A 508 -11.13 -8.66 19.89
N THR A 509 -11.62 -8.77 21.12
CA THR A 509 -11.19 -9.83 22.04
C THR A 509 -12.28 -10.89 22.12
N VAL A 510 -11.92 -12.14 21.86
CA VAL A 510 -12.79 -13.31 22.06
C VAL A 510 -12.49 -13.89 23.44
N PRO A 511 -13.41 -13.74 24.43
CA PRO A 511 -13.18 -14.27 25.77
C PRO A 511 -13.28 -15.80 25.75
N TYR A 512 -12.29 -16.47 26.34
CA TYR A 512 -12.24 -17.94 26.41
C TYR A 512 -13.46 -18.51 27.13
N ALA A 513 -13.97 -17.80 28.13
CA ALA A 513 -15.16 -18.18 28.88
C ALA A 513 -16.42 -18.27 28.00
N LYS A 514 -16.53 -17.48 26.91
CA LYS A 514 -17.68 -17.50 25.98
C LYS A 514 -17.64 -18.65 24.97
N LEU A 515 -16.51 -19.35 24.85
CA LEU A 515 -16.37 -20.49 23.95
C LEU A 515 -17.07 -21.73 24.52
N LYS A 516 -17.79 -22.47 23.69
CA LYS A 516 -18.31 -23.81 23.98
C LYS A 516 -17.19 -24.85 23.83
N SER A 517 -17.33 -26.01 24.47
CA SER A 517 -16.38 -27.13 24.27
C SER A 517 -16.35 -27.54 22.79
N GLY A 518 -15.15 -27.79 22.25
CA GLY A 518 -14.97 -28.16 20.84
C GLY A 518 -15.01 -26.96 19.88
N LYS A 519 -15.76 -27.09 18.78
CA LYS A 519 -15.78 -26.13 17.66
C LYS A 519 -16.68 -24.94 17.96
N ASN A 520 -16.16 -23.74 17.77
CA ASN A 520 -16.90 -22.48 17.78
C ASN A 520 -16.71 -21.77 16.44
N THR A 521 -17.73 -21.06 15.96
CA THR A 521 -17.64 -20.28 14.71
C THR A 521 -17.59 -18.80 15.04
N LEU A 522 -16.54 -18.11 14.58
CA LEU A 522 -16.49 -16.65 14.58
C LEU A 522 -16.74 -16.16 13.16
N GLU A 523 -17.80 -15.37 12.98
CA GLU A 523 -18.17 -14.72 11.72
C GLU A 523 -17.84 -13.23 11.80
N ALA A 524 -17.28 -12.69 10.71
CA ALA A 524 -17.16 -11.25 10.47
C ALA A 524 -18.03 -10.85 9.27
N VAL A 525 -18.94 -9.89 9.49
CA VAL A 525 -19.82 -9.33 8.45
C VAL A 525 -19.41 -7.89 8.18
N VAL A 526 -18.88 -7.64 6.99
CA VAL A 526 -18.43 -6.31 6.55
C VAL A 526 -19.56 -5.60 5.84
N PHE A 527 -19.82 -4.36 6.23
CA PHE A 527 -20.83 -3.50 5.61
C PHE A 527 -20.19 -2.37 4.79
N ASP A 528 -20.70 -2.14 3.58
CA ASP A 528 -20.29 -1.03 2.73
C ASP A 528 -20.84 0.32 3.24
N SER A 529 -20.52 1.42 2.54
CA SER A 529 -20.96 2.76 2.93
C SER A 529 -22.47 2.97 2.88
N LYS A 530 -23.20 2.08 2.18
CA LYS A 530 -24.66 2.08 2.08
C LYS A 530 -25.30 1.10 3.07
N SER A 531 -24.56 0.61 4.06
CA SER A 531 -25.02 -0.37 5.05
C SER A 531 -25.49 -1.70 4.44
N ARG A 532 -24.95 -2.08 3.28
CA ARG A 532 -25.20 -3.40 2.67
C ARG A 532 -24.06 -4.33 3.02
N VAL A 533 -24.35 -5.62 3.15
CA VAL A 533 -23.30 -6.63 3.36
C VAL A 533 -22.40 -6.68 2.12
N ALA A 534 -21.14 -6.28 2.28
CA ALA A 534 -20.12 -6.34 1.25
C ALA A 534 -19.51 -7.76 1.17
N LYS A 535 -19.24 -8.37 2.34
CA LYS A 535 -18.70 -9.73 2.47
C LYS A 535 -18.97 -10.28 3.87
N THR A 536 -19.16 -11.58 3.95
CA THR A 536 -19.15 -12.35 5.20
C THR A 536 -18.09 -13.43 5.08
N GLU A 537 -17.31 -13.63 6.14
CA GLU A 537 -16.32 -14.71 6.23
C GLU A 537 -16.26 -15.24 7.66
N SER A 538 -15.83 -16.48 7.86
CA SER A 538 -15.77 -17.08 9.19
C SER A 538 -14.53 -17.95 9.40
N ILE A 539 -14.15 -18.10 10.66
CA ILE A 539 -13.13 -19.06 11.11
C ILE A 539 -13.67 -19.94 12.22
N THR A 540 -13.04 -21.10 12.40
CA THR A 540 -13.31 -22.00 13.53
C THR A 540 -12.33 -21.74 14.68
N ILE A 541 -12.86 -21.57 15.88
CA ILE A 541 -12.08 -21.51 17.12
C ILE A 541 -12.27 -22.83 17.88
N GLN A 542 -11.19 -23.58 18.09
CA GLN A 542 -11.17 -24.80 18.91
C GLN A 542 -10.90 -24.42 20.36
N LYS A 543 -11.81 -24.77 21.28
CA LYS A 543 -11.61 -24.61 22.73
C LYS A 543 -10.90 -25.84 23.32
#